data_AF-A0A3N0V2T5-F1
#
_entry.id   AF-A0A3N0V2T5-F1
#
_cell.length_a   1.000
_cell.length_b   1.000
_cell.length_c   1.000
_cell.angle_alpha   90.00
_cell.angle_beta   90.00
_cell.angle_gamma   90.00
#
_symmetry.space_group_name_H-M   'P 1'
#
loop_
_entity.id
_entity.type
_entity.pdbx_description
1 polymer ?
#
loop_
_entity_poly.entity_id
_entity_poly.type
_entity_poly.pdbx_seq_one_letter_code
_entity_poly.pdbx_strand_id
1 'polypeptide(L)'
;MRLVSLLAILLVFPVLEIWLLITLADEYGWTFLIYLLLVGVLGWRLLRDEKANLQRGFTQGMPMTGNPLAAVLGSAKNLVAGVLLLIPGVLTDIIALVLLLLPGTSLRGQAPAGRAANDDIIEGEYRKVDEPPRPRLPEQ
;
A
#
# COMPACT_ATOMS: atom_id res chain seq x y z
N MET A 1 -6.85 -35.31 -13.93
CA MET A 1 -8.01 -34.93 -13.10
C MET A 1 -7.86 -33.57 -12.42
N ARG A 2 -6.73 -33.28 -11.75
CA ARG A 2 -6.51 -31.97 -11.06
C ARG A 2 -6.62 -30.73 -11.95
N LEU A 3 -6.10 -30.78 -13.18
CA LEU A 3 -6.15 -29.65 -14.12
C LEU A 3 -7.58 -29.31 -14.58
N VAL A 4 -8.39 -30.33 -14.85
CA VAL A 4 -9.80 -30.16 -15.25
C VAL A 4 -10.60 -29.55 -14.11
N SER A 5 -10.34 -29.94 -12.87
CA SER A 5 -10.98 -29.34 -11.70
C SER A 5 -10.60 -27.87 -11.50
N LEU A 6 -9.34 -27.49 -11.71
CA LEU A 6 -8.91 -26.09 -11.64
C LEU A 6 -9.53 -25.23 -12.75
N LEU A 7 -9.58 -25.77 -13.97
CA LEU A 7 -10.26 -25.12 -15.10
C LEU A 7 -11.76 -24.95 -14.85
N ALA A 8 -12.40 -25.95 -14.25
CA ALA A 8 -13.81 -25.89 -13.86
C ALA A 8 -14.05 -24.80 -12.80
N ILE A 9 -13.20 -24.72 -11.76
CA ILE A 9 -13.30 -23.66 -10.75
C ILE A 9 -13.10 -22.28 -11.37
N LEU A 10 -12.11 -22.13 -12.25
CA LEU A 10 -11.82 -20.88 -12.94
C LEU A 10 -13.00 -20.41 -13.82
N LEU A 11 -13.80 -21.34 -14.34
CA LEU A 11 -15.00 -21.03 -15.14
C LEU A 11 -16.24 -20.80 -14.29
N VAL A 12 -16.44 -21.59 -13.23
CA VAL A 12 -17.60 -21.49 -12.35
C VAL A 12 -17.57 -20.21 -11.52
N PHE A 13 -16.39 -19.81 -11.05
CA PHE A 13 -16.22 -18.61 -10.24
C PHE A 13 -16.77 -17.32 -10.91
N PRO A 14 -16.36 -16.95 -12.14
CA PRO A 14 -16.88 -15.75 -12.80
C PRO A 14 -18.36 -15.86 -13.18
N VAL A 15 -18.86 -17.07 -13.47
CA VAL A 15 -20.29 -17.29 -13.73
C VAL A 15 -21.11 -17.00 -12.47
N LEU A 16 -20.62 -17.44 -11.30
CA LEU A 16 -21.25 -17.17 -10.01
C LEU A 16 -21.25 -15.67 -9.70
N GLU A 17 -20.13 -14.98 -9.94
CA GLU A 17 -20.06 -13.51 -9.78
C GLU A 17 -21.09 -12.78 -10.65
N ILE A 18 -21.17 -13.12 -11.95
CA ILE A 18 -22.15 -12.48 -12.84
C ILE A 18 -23.57 -12.73 -12.35
N TRP A 19 -23.89 -13.95 -11.93
CA TRP A 19 -25.20 -14.29 -11.36
C TRP A 19 -25.50 -13.42 -10.14
N LEU A 20 -24.57 -13.33 -9.20
CA LEU A 20 -24.73 -12.56 -7.97
C LEU A 20 -24.85 -11.05 -8.24
N LEU A 21 -24.03 -10.50 -9.14
CA LEU A 21 -24.08 -9.09 -9.55
C LEU A 21 -25.44 -8.75 -10.16
N ILE A 22 -26.00 -9.63 -10.99
CA ILE A 22 -27.34 -9.43 -11.58
C ILE A 22 -28.41 -9.49 -10.49
N THR A 23 -28.39 -10.50 -9.62
CA THR A 23 -29.37 -10.65 -8.54
C THR A 23 -29.35 -9.45 -7.58
N LEU A 24 -28.16 -8.99 -7.19
CA LEU A 24 -28.03 -7.84 -6.29
C LEU A 24 -28.35 -6.52 -6.98
N ALA A 25 -28.02 -6.37 -8.28
CA ALA A 25 -28.42 -5.20 -9.04
C ALA A 25 -29.95 -5.11 -9.18
N ASP A 26 -30.63 -6.25 -9.35
CA ASP A 26 -32.10 -6.32 -9.42
C ASP A 26 -32.75 -6.01 -8.05
N GLU A 27 -32.19 -6.54 -6.96
CA GLU A 27 -32.73 -6.34 -5.61
C GLU A 27 -32.47 -4.94 -5.04
N TYR A 28 -31.26 -4.39 -5.25
CA TYR A 28 -30.82 -3.13 -4.64
C TYR A 28 -30.79 -1.93 -5.61
N GLY A 29 -30.91 -2.17 -6.92
CA GLY A 29 -31.00 -1.12 -7.95
C GLY A 29 -29.79 -0.18 -7.99
N TRP A 30 -30.05 1.13 -8.06
CA TRP A 30 -29.00 2.15 -8.20
C TRP A 30 -28.03 2.21 -7.00
N THR A 31 -28.49 1.84 -5.81
CA THR A 31 -27.63 1.80 -4.61
C THR A 31 -26.47 0.82 -4.80
N PHE A 32 -26.69 -0.27 -5.53
CA PHE A 32 -25.66 -1.24 -5.84
C PHE A 32 -24.57 -0.65 -6.75
N LEU A 33 -24.92 0.26 -7.67
CA LEU A 33 -23.92 0.96 -8.49
C LEU A 33 -22.98 1.83 -7.64
N ILE A 34 -23.51 2.46 -6.59
CA ILE A 34 -22.70 3.24 -5.63
C ILE A 34 -21.72 2.31 -4.90
N TYR A 35 -22.17 1.13 -4.49
CA TYR A 35 -21.30 0.10 -3.91
C TYR A 35 -20.17 -0.27 -4.87
N LEU A 36 -20.47 -0.63 -6.11
CA LEU A 36 -19.46 -1.02 -7.12
C LEU A 36 -18.45 0.11 -7.38
N LEU A 37 -18.94 1.35 -7.46
CA LEU A 37 -18.08 2.51 -7.63
C LEU A 37 -17.16 2.71 -6.42
N LEU A 38 -17.70 2.58 -5.20
CA LEU A 38 -16.96 2.76 -3.96
C LEU A 38 -15.85 1.71 -3.85
N VAL A 39 -16.18 0.44 -4.07
CA VAL A 39 -15.23 -0.67 -4.07
C VAL A 39 -14.13 -0.45 -5.11
N GLY A 40 -14.49 -0.12 -6.35
CA GLY A 40 -13.52 0.15 -7.41
C GLY A 40 -12.58 1.32 -7.07
N VAL A 41 -13.10 2.39 -6.46
CA VAL A 41 -12.31 3.53 -5.97
C VAL A 41 -11.37 3.12 -4.84
N LEU A 42 -11.83 2.26 -3.92
CA LEU A 42 -10.98 1.71 -2.85
C LEU A 42 -9.84 0.87 -3.42
N GLY A 43 -10.14 -0.04 -4.36
CA GLY A 43 -9.13 -0.85 -5.05
C GLY A 43 -8.11 0.01 -5.78
N TRP A 44 -8.56 1.03 -6.50
CA TRP A 44 -7.68 1.98 -7.19
C TRP A 44 -6.78 2.76 -6.23
N ARG A 45 -7.32 3.26 -5.12
CA ARG A 45 -6.55 3.97 -4.09
C ARG A 45 -5.48 3.06 -3.48
N LEU A 46 -5.84 1.84 -3.13
CA LEU A 46 -4.90 0.86 -2.58
C LEU A 46 -3.74 0.60 -3.54
N LEU A 47 -4.01 0.45 -4.84
CA LEU A 47 -2.99 0.25 -5.85
C LEU A 47 -2.05 1.47 -6.00
N ARG A 48 -2.61 2.67 -5.92
CA ARG A 48 -1.86 3.93 -5.97
C ARG A 48 -0.96 4.13 -4.75
N ASP A 49 -1.48 3.82 -3.57
CA ASP A 49 -0.76 3.93 -2.30
C ASP A 49 0.41 2.94 -2.25
N GLU A 50 0.19 1.70 -2.69
CA GLU A 50 1.22 0.66 -2.70
C GLU A 50 2.35 1.01 -3.69
N LYS A 51 2.02 1.56 -4.86
CA LYS A 51 3.00 2.09 -5.80
C LYS A 51 3.86 3.20 -5.18
N ALA A 52 3.25 4.11 -4.43
CA ALA A 52 3.97 5.20 -3.76
C ALA A 52 4.84 4.68 -2.60
N ASN A 53 4.38 3.68 -1.86
CA ASN A 53 5.17 3.02 -0.81
C ASN A 53 6.42 2.36 -1.38
N LEU A 54 6.30 1.64 -2.50
CA LEU A 54 7.44 1.02 -3.18
C LEU A 54 8.46 2.06 -3.62
N GLN A 55 8.02 3.15 -4.27
CA GLN A 55 8.91 4.24 -4.70
C GLN A 55 9.68 4.87 -3.52
N ARG A 56 9.01 5.11 -2.39
CA ARG A 56 9.64 5.64 -1.17
C ARG A 56 10.64 4.64 -0.56
N GLY A 57 10.31 3.35 -0.57
CA GLY A 57 11.20 2.29 -0.09
C GLY A 57 12.50 2.19 -0.88
N PHE A 58 12.46 2.44 -2.20
CA PHE A 58 13.66 2.49 -3.04
C PHE A 58 14.51 3.74 -2.81
N THR A 59 13.89 4.91 -2.58
CA THR A 59 14.65 6.17 -2.40
C THR A 59 15.23 6.33 -1.00
N GLN A 60 14.59 5.78 0.03
CA GLN A 60 15.02 5.97 1.43
C GLN A 60 16.01 4.92 1.93
N GLY A 61 16.28 3.87 1.16
CA GLY A 61 17.06 2.72 1.61
C GLY A 61 16.30 1.91 2.65
N MET A 62 16.02 0.64 2.37
CA MET A 62 15.32 -0.22 3.35
C MET A 62 16.12 -0.28 4.66
N PRO A 63 15.51 0.05 5.83
CA PRO A 63 16.18 -0.17 7.10
C PRO A 63 16.48 -1.67 7.24
N MET A 64 17.76 -2.01 7.36
CA MET A 64 18.28 -3.39 7.42
C MET A 64 17.79 -4.21 8.63
N THR A 65 16.86 -3.69 9.43
CA THR A 65 16.38 -4.29 10.68
C THR A 65 15.12 -5.17 10.51
N GLY A 66 14.60 -5.34 9.28
CA GLY A 66 13.41 -6.15 8.99
C GLY A 66 13.66 -7.25 7.94
N ASN A 67 12.84 -8.30 7.95
CA ASN A 67 12.90 -9.35 6.92
C ASN A 67 12.44 -8.77 5.56
N PRO A 68 13.33 -8.61 4.57
CA PRO A 68 13.00 -8.02 3.27
C PRO A 68 11.93 -8.84 2.52
N LEU A 69 11.91 -10.16 2.73
CA LEU A 69 10.92 -11.05 2.13
C LEU A 69 9.51 -10.74 2.66
N ALA A 70 9.37 -10.50 3.97
CA ALA A 70 8.09 -10.16 4.58
C ALA A 70 7.54 -8.81 4.05
N ALA A 71 8.41 -7.83 3.80
CA ALA A 71 8.02 -6.55 3.22
C ALA A 71 7.52 -6.70 1.77
N VAL A 72 8.22 -7.50 0.95
CA VAL A 72 7.82 -7.78 -0.43
C VAL A 72 6.48 -8.55 -0.48
N LEU A 73 6.31 -9.57 0.36
CA LEU A 73 5.04 -10.31 0.45
C LEU A 73 3.88 -9.44 0.92
N GLY A 74 4.11 -8.55 1.89
CA GLY A 74 3.10 -7.58 2.33
C GLY A 74 2.65 -6.65 1.20
N SER A 75 3.62 -6.13 0.44
CA SER A 75 3.37 -5.28 -0.73
C SER A 75 2.63 -6.02 -1.85
N ALA A 76 3.07 -7.24 -2.19
CA ALA A 76 2.41 -8.07 -3.19
C ALA A 76 0.97 -8.42 -2.79
N LYS A 77 0.74 -8.71 -1.50
CA LYS A 77 -0.61 -8.97 -0.96
C LYS A 77 -1.53 -7.75 -1.16
N ASN A 78 -1.04 -6.55 -0.84
CA ASN A 78 -1.78 -5.31 -1.03
C ASN A 78 -2.11 -5.06 -2.51
N LEU A 79 -1.16 -5.31 -3.42
CA LEU A 79 -1.40 -5.19 -4.86
C LEU A 79 -2.46 -6.18 -5.33
N VAL A 80 -2.37 -7.45 -4.93
CA VAL A 80 -3.34 -8.49 -5.29
C VAL A 80 -4.73 -8.12 -4.78
N ALA A 81 -4.86 -7.69 -3.52
CA ALA A 81 -6.14 -7.24 -2.97
C ALA A 81 -6.69 -6.00 -3.72
N GLY A 82 -5.84 -5.05 -4.08
CA GLY A 82 -6.23 -3.88 -4.86
C GLY A 82 -6.72 -4.22 -6.26
N VAL A 83 -6.07 -5.18 -6.94
CA VAL A 83 -6.51 -5.69 -8.24
C VAL A 83 -7.83 -6.45 -8.11
N LEU A 84 -8.00 -7.26 -7.06
CA LEU A 84 -9.25 -7.98 -6.81
C LEU A 84 -10.42 -7.01 -6.58
N LEU A 85 -10.24 -5.92 -5.82
CA LEU A 85 -11.26 -4.88 -5.63
C LEU A 85 -11.52 -4.04 -6.89
N LEU A 86 -10.54 -3.94 -7.80
CA LEU A 86 -10.72 -3.22 -9.05
C LEU A 86 -11.68 -3.96 -9.99
N ILE A 87 -11.74 -5.29 -9.90
CA ILE A 87 -12.68 -6.12 -10.64
C ILE A 87 -13.96 -6.19 -9.79
N PRO A 88 -15.02 -5.45 -10.14
CA PRO A 88 -16.23 -5.41 -9.33
C PRO A 88 -16.85 -6.81 -9.22
N GLY A 89 -16.96 -7.33 -7.99
CA GLY A 89 -17.52 -8.65 -7.69
C GLY A 89 -17.60 -8.88 -6.19
N VAL A 90 -18.70 -9.44 -5.69
CA VAL A 90 -18.89 -9.49 -4.23
C VAL A 90 -17.99 -10.53 -3.58
N LEU A 91 -17.77 -11.67 -4.23
CA LEU A 91 -16.83 -12.67 -3.71
C LEU A 91 -15.40 -12.15 -3.83
N THR A 92 -15.04 -11.51 -4.94
CA THR A 92 -13.71 -10.89 -5.11
C THR A 92 -13.46 -9.82 -4.05
N ASP A 93 -14.48 -9.03 -3.70
CA ASP A 93 -14.40 -8.02 -2.65
C ASP A 93 -14.20 -8.64 -1.26
N ILE A 94 -14.95 -9.70 -0.94
CA ILE A 94 -14.77 -10.44 0.32
C ILE A 94 -13.36 -11.03 0.39
N ILE A 95 -12.88 -11.66 -0.69
CA ILE A 95 -11.53 -12.23 -0.73
C ILE A 95 -10.48 -11.13 -0.55
N ALA A 96 -10.65 -9.99 -1.20
CA ALA A 96 -9.75 -8.86 -1.04
C ALA A 96 -9.75 -8.32 0.39
N LEU A 97 -10.92 -8.16 1.01
CA LEU A 97 -11.03 -7.72 2.41
C LEU A 97 -10.39 -8.72 3.37
N VAL A 98 -10.55 -10.03 3.15
CA VAL A 98 -9.89 -11.07 3.93
C VAL A 98 -8.37 -10.97 3.78
N LEU A 99 -7.86 -10.84 2.55
CA LEU A 99 -6.42 -10.62 2.30
C LEU A 99 -5.92 -9.34 2.99
N LEU A 100 -6.73 -8.28 3.01
CA LEU A 100 -6.42 -7.02 3.67
C LEU A 100 -6.45 -7.12 5.20
N LEU A 101 -7.27 -7.99 5.78
CA LEU A 101 -7.36 -8.21 7.23
C LEU A 101 -6.26 -9.14 7.77
N LEU A 102 -5.68 -10.00 6.93
CA LEU A 102 -4.60 -10.89 7.36
C LEU A 102 -3.41 -10.09 7.92
N PRO A 103 -2.80 -10.47 9.05
CA PRO A 103 -1.66 -9.75 9.63
C PRO A 103 -0.51 -9.59 8.62
N GLY A 104 0.14 -8.41 8.62
CA GLY A 104 1.18 -8.05 7.64
C GLY A 104 0.71 -7.10 6.53
N THR A 105 -0.56 -6.67 6.56
CA THR A 105 -1.06 -5.54 5.77
C THR A 105 -0.79 -4.23 6.48
N SER A 106 0.08 -3.43 5.90
CA SER A 106 0.14 -2.02 6.22
C SER A 106 -1.08 -1.34 5.61
N LEU A 107 -2.19 -1.21 6.33
CA LEU A 107 -3.18 -0.15 6.07
C LEU A 107 -2.55 1.21 6.43
N ARG A 108 -1.33 1.46 5.95
CA ARG A 108 -0.68 2.76 6.08
C ARG A 108 -1.20 3.60 4.94
N GLY A 109 -2.50 3.89 5.02
CA GLY A 109 -3.08 5.03 4.33
C GLY A 109 -2.17 6.19 4.65
N GLN A 110 -1.57 6.74 3.61
CA GLN A 110 -0.81 7.96 3.74
C GLN A 110 -1.81 8.99 4.22
N ALA A 111 -1.83 9.24 5.54
CA ALA A 111 -2.42 10.48 6.06
C ALA A 111 -1.93 11.56 5.11
N PRO A 112 -2.83 12.40 4.56
CA PRO A 112 -2.44 13.38 3.58
C PRO A 112 -1.21 14.06 4.15
N ALA A 113 -0.12 14.02 3.39
CA ALA A 113 1.03 14.85 3.67
C ALA A 113 0.54 16.28 3.47
N GLY A 114 -0.23 16.77 4.44
CA GLY A 114 -0.37 18.17 4.72
C GLY A 114 1.06 18.62 4.81
N ARG A 115 1.44 19.43 3.81
CA ARG A 115 2.69 20.16 3.74
C ARG A 115 3.16 20.41 5.15
N ALA A 116 4.10 19.60 5.63
CA ALA A 116 4.83 19.95 6.82
C ALA A 116 5.58 21.20 6.37
N ALA A 117 5.12 22.35 6.86
CA ALA A 117 5.71 23.67 6.61
C ALA A 117 7.05 23.80 7.34
N ASN A 118 7.87 22.75 7.28
CA ASN A 118 9.14 22.63 7.97
C ASN A 118 10.20 22.09 6.99
N ASP A 119 10.13 22.56 5.74
CA ASP A 119 11.23 22.52 4.76
C ASP A 119 12.27 23.61 5.12
N ASP A 120 12.59 23.70 6.41
CA ASP A 120 13.72 24.48 6.87
C ASP A 120 14.94 23.62 6.62
N ILE A 121 15.43 23.68 5.37
CA ILE A 121 16.80 23.33 5.03
C ILE A 121 17.68 24.04 6.06
N ILE A 122 18.27 23.27 6.97
CA ILE A 122 19.20 23.80 7.96
C ILE A 122 20.50 24.14 7.21
N GLU A 123 20.58 25.39 6.72
CA GLU A 123 21.81 25.98 6.27
C GLU A 123 22.74 26.14 7.48
N GLY A 124 23.69 25.21 7.61
CA GLY A 124 24.74 25.30 8.61
C GLY A 124 25.66 26.47 8.30
N GLU A 125 25.44 27.60 8.96
CA GLU A 125 26.41 28.70 9.03
C GLU A 125 27.65 28.21 9.79
N TYR A 126 28.77 28.03 9.08
CA TYR A 126 30.05 27.67 9.70
C TYR A 126 30.65 28.87 10.40
N ARG A 127 30.49 28.95 11.72
CA ARG A 127 31.29 29.86 12.54
C ARG A 127 32.66 29.23 12.81
N LYS A 128 33.72 29.80 12.24
CA LYS A 128 35.09 29.46 12.66
C LYS A 128 35.26 29.83 14.14
N VAL A 129 35.53 28.82 14.96
CA VAL A 129 35.94 29.00 16.35
C VAL A 129 37.42 29.32 16.31
N ASP A 130 37.78 30.55 16.67
CA ASP A 130 39.19 30.92 16.81
C ASP A 130 39.80 30.12 17.95
N GLU A 131 40.87 29.39 17.64
CA GLU A 131 41.58 28.56 18.60
C GLU A 131 42.26 29.46 19.66
N PRO A 132 42.01 29.24 20.96
CA PRO A 132 42.59 30.09 22.00
C PRO A 132 44.13 30.01 21.96
N PRO A 133 44.84 31.10 22.32
CA PRO A 133 46.30 31.16 22.23
C PRO A 133 46.93 30.01 23.02
N ARG A 134 47.75 29.20 22.35
CA ARG A 134 48.48 28.12 23.02
C ARG A 134 49.33 28.69 24.15
N PRO A 135 49.25 28.13 25.38
CA PRO A 135 50.10 28.55 26.47
C PRO A 135 51.57 28.37 26.07
N ARG A 136 52.38 29.42 26.21
CA ARG A 136 53.82 29.33 26.02
C ARG A 136 54.39 28.45 27.14
N LEU A 137 54.86 27.25 26.78
CA LEU A 137 55.61 26.41 27.69
C LEU A 137 56.90 27.17 28.08
N PRO A 138 57.26 27.20 29.36
CA PRO A 138 58.51 27.81 29.79
C PRO A 138 59.69 27.03 29.19
N GLU A 139 60.58 27.75 28.50
CA GLU A 139 61.84 27.20 28.02
C GLU A 139 62.72 26.85 29.22
N GLN A 140 63.23 25.61 29.24
CA GLN A 140 64.18 25.13 30.23
C GLN A 140 65.62 25.41 29.79
#